data_AF-A0A642PUK0-F1
#
_entry.id   AF-A0A642PUK0-F1
#
_cell.length_a   1.000
_cell.length_b   1.000
_cell.length_c   1.000
_cell.angle_alpha   90.00
_cell.angle_beta   90.00
_cell.angle_gamma   90.00
#
_symmetry.space_group_name_H-M   'P 1'
#
loop_
_entity.id
_entity.type
_entity.pdbx_description
1 polymer ?
#
loop_
_entity_poly.entity_id
_entity_poly.type
_entity_poly.pdbx_seq_one_letter_code
_entity_poly.pdbx_strand_id
1 'polypeptide(L)'
;MQNNREKKRKGPAEERKPDTTTNVSNLDEIIARQREREKKLYPIRVSGTTVIYVTRNKANSQYAEKYKRDKLMRLKHESKEKENTY
;
A
#
# COMPACT_ATOMS: atom_id res chain seq x y z
N MET A 1 31.57 31.35 -0.96
CA MET A 1 31.13 31.18 0.45
C MET A 1 30.39 29.85 0.54
N GLN A 2 30.98 28.83 1.19
CA GLN A 2 30.35 27.52 1.34
C GLN A 2 29.21 27.56 2.37
N ASN A 3 28.00 27.18 1.96
CA ASN A 3 26.84 27.07 2.83
C ASN A 3 26.78 25.68 3.48
N ASN A 4 27.56 25.47 4.55
CA ASN A 4 27.43 24.28 5.39
C ASN A 4 26.22 24.42 6.32
N ARG A 5 25.02 24.10 5.83
CA ARG A 5 23.88 23.83 6.71
C ARG A 5 24.08 22.46 7.35
N GLU A 6 24.79 22.41 8.46
CA GLU A 6 24.80 21.23 9.33
C GLU A 6 23.36 20.91 9.74
N LYS A 7 22.79 19.86 9.13
CA LYS A 7 21.52 19.31 9.58
C LYS A 7 21.74 18.78 11.00
N LYS A 8 21.24 19.50 12.02
CA LYS A 8 21.25 19.02 13.41
C LYS A 8 20.69 17.60 13.44
N ARG A 9 21.52 16.62 13.79
CA ARG A 9 21.10 15.25 13.98
C ARG A 9 20.24 15.20 15.24
N LYS A 10 18.98 14.76 15.11
CA LYS A 10 18.08 14.52 16.25
C LYS A 10 18.76 13.63 17.28
N GLY A 11 18.56 13.93 18.57
CA GLY A 11 19.14 13.15 19.68
C GLY A 11 18.63 11.70 19.68
N PRO A 12 19.34 10.76 20.33
CA PRO A 12 18.95 9.34 20.37
C PRO A 12 17.61 9.08 21.06
N ALA A 13 17.14 10.00 21.89
CA ALA A 13 15.83 9.94 22.56
C ALA A 13 14.68 10.60 21.77
N GLU A 14 14.98 11.32 20.68
CA GLU A 14 13.95 11.96 19.86
C GLU A 14 13.43 10.98 18.80
N GLU A 15 12.11 10.88 18.67
CA GLU A 15 11.48 10.06 17.65
C GLU A 15 11.94 10.49 16.25
N ARG A 16 12.64 9.57 15.58
CA ARG A 16 13.15 9.74 14.22
C ARG A 16 12.11 9.27 13.23
N LYS A 17 12.12 9.87 12.03
CA LYS A 17 11.36 9.32 10.91
C LYS A 17 11.82 7.87 10.70
N PRO A 18 10.90 6.91 10.50
CA PRO A 18 11.26 5.53 10.23
C PRO A 18 12.17 5.48 9.01
N ASP A 19 13.35 4.89 9.15
CA ASP A 19 14.32 4.76 8.08
C ASP A 19 13.96 3.55 7.20
N THR A 20 13.68 3.81 5.93
CA THR A 20 13.27 2.81 4.94
C THR A 20 14.38 1.82 4.58
N THR A 21 15.63 2.10 4.94
CA THR A 21 16.77 1.19 4.74
C THR A 21 16.96 0.18 5.88
N THR A 22 16.25 0.36 7.00
CA THR A 22 16.32 -0.51 8.19
C THR A 22 15.39 -1.73 8.17
N ASN A 23 14.69 -1.98 7.06
CA ASN A 23 13.91 -3.22 6.89
C ASN A 23 14.83 -4.34 6.38
N VAL A 24 15.81 -4.75 7.19
CA VAL A 24 16.99 -5.48 6.68
C VAL A 24 16.88 -7.01 6.74
N SER A 25 15.96 -7.61 7.49
CA SER A 25 15.85 -9.07 7.58
C SER A 25 14.52 -9.60 7.04
N ASN A 26 14.61 -10.55 6.11
CA ASN A 26 13.52 -11.36 5.53
C ASN A 26 12.66 -10.66 4.46
N LEU A 27 13.10 -9.54 3.88
CA LEU A 27 12.37 -8.85 2.81
C LEU A 27 12.19 -9.75 1.58
N ASP A 28 13.26 -10.42 1.15
CA ASP A 28 13.22 -11.31 -0.01
C ASP A 28 12.28 -12.50 0.21
N GLU A 29 12.23 -13.05 1.42
CA GLU A 29 11.30 -14.13 1.78
C GLU A 29 9.85 -13.65 1.75
N ILE A 30 9.58 -12.44 2.25
CA ILE A 30 8.24 -11.84 2.21
C ILE A 30 7.82 -11.60 0.75
N ILE A 31 8.72 -11.08 -0.08
CA ILE A 31 8.49 -10.85 -1.51
C ILE A 31 8.24 -12.18 -2.23
N ALA A 32 9.07 -13.20 -1.99
CA ALA A 32 8.93 -14.52 -2.59
C ALA A 32 7.59 -15.16 -2.21
N ARG A 33 7.23 -15.15 -0.93
CA ARG A 33 5.95 -15.65 -0.42
C ARG A 33 4.76 -14.90 -1.02
N GLN A 34 4.86 -13.58 -1.18
CA GLN A 34 3.83 -12.79 -1.83
C GLN A 34 3.67 -13.19 -3.30
N ARG A 35 4.77 -13.30 -4.04
CA ARG A 35 4.77 -13.74 -5.45
C ARG A 35 4.19 -15.13 -5.62
N GLU A 36 4.54 -16.08 -4.75
CA GLU A 36 3.97 -17.43 -4.75
C GLU A 36 2.46 -17.44 -4.50
N ARG A 37 1.98 -16.58 -3.60
CA ARG A 37 0.56 -16.41 -3.36
C ARG A 37 -0.15 -15.84 -4.58
N GLU A 38 0.42 -14.82 -5.20
CA GLU A 38 -0.14 -14.16 -6.39
C GLU A 38 -0.22 -15.08 -7.61
N LYS A 39 0.73 -16.00 -7.80
CA LYS A 39 0.69 -17.02 -8.88
C LYS A 39 -0.59 -17.85 -8.92
N LYS A 40 -1.26 -18.03 -7.76
CA LYS A 40 -2.49 -18.83 -7.63
C LYS A 40 -3.76 -17.99 -7.82
N LEU A 41 -3.61 -16.68 -7.97
CA LEU A 41 -4.72 -15.74 -8.08
C LEU A 41 -4.89 -15.25 -9.52
N TYR A 42 -6.09 -14.78 -9.82
CA TYR A 42 -6.51 -14.30 -11.13
C TYR A 42 -6.67 -12.79 -11.08
N PRO A 43 -6.07 -12.06 -12.03
CA PRO A 43 -6.25 -10.62 -12.11
C PRO A 43 -7.65 -10.31 -12.63
N ILE A 44 -8.37 -9.44 -11.92
CA ILE A 44 -9.64 -8.86 -12.36
C ILE A 44 -9.58 -7.33 -12.27
N ARG A 45 -9.99 -6.68 -13.34
CA ARG A 45 -10.00 -5.22 -13.43
C ARG A 45 -11.31 -4.68 -12.83
N VAL A 46 -11.20 -3.85 -11.81
CA VAL A 46 -12.35 -3.20 -11.14
C VAL A 46 -12.58 -1.78 -11.65
N SER A 47 -11.53 -1.12 -12.15
CA SER A 47 -11.58 0.21 -12.75
C SER A 47 -10.53 0.35 -13.86
N GLY A 48 -10.55 1.44 -14.62
CA GLY A 48 -9.52 1.72 -15.63
C GLY A 48 -8.09 1.74 -15.05
N THR A 49 -7.92 2.03 -13.76
CA THR A 49 -6.61 2.16 -13.10
C THR A 49 -6.34 1.09 -12.05
N THR A 50 -7.33 0.27 -11.69
CA THR A 50 -7.23 -0.66 -10.57
C THR A 50 -7.50 -2.10 -11.00
N VAL A 51 -6.54 -2.97 -10.71
CA VAL A 51 -6.61 -4.43 -10.90
C VAL A 51 -6.41 -5.08 -9.54
N ILE A 52 -7.23 -6.07 -9.22
CA ILE A 52 -7.12 -6.86 -7.99
C ILE A 52 -6.87 -8.33 -8.35
N TYR A 53 -6.15 -9.04 -7.47
CA TYR A 53 -5.93 -10.47 -7.61
C TYR A 53 -6.91 -11.24 -6.73
N VAL A 54 -7.70 -12.14 -7.33
CA VAL A 54 -8.76 -12.89 -6.66
C VAL A 54 -8.65 -14.38 -6.92
N THR A 55 -9.28 -15.21 -6.09
CA THR A 55 -9.35 -16.65 -6.38
C THR A 55 -10.22 -16.91 -7.60
N ARG A 56 -10.01 -18.05 -8.29
CA ARG A 56 -10.72 -18.41 -9.53
C ARG A 56 -12.26 -18.25 -9.42
N ASN A 57 -12.84 -18.70 -8.30
CA ASN A 57 -14.29 -18.64 -8.08
C ASN A 57 -14.84 -17.20 -8.02
N LYS A 58 -13.98 -16.21 -7.76
CA LYS A 58 -14.31 -14.79 -7.63
C LYS A 58 -13.88 -13.96 -8.84
N ALA A 59 -13.26 -14.57 -9.85
CA ALA A 59 -12.83 -13.91 -11.08
C ALA A 59 -14.02 -13.68 -12.02
N ASN A 60 -15.05 -12.97 -11.54
CA ASN A 60 -16.25 -12.65 -12.29
C ASN A 60 -16.59 -11.15 -12.18
N SER A 61 -17.28 -10.62 -13.19
CA SER A 61 -17.61 -9.19 -13.27
C SER A 61 -18.51 -8.72 -12.13
N GLN A 62 -19.39 -9.59 -11.62
CA GLN A 62 -20.26 -9.27 -10.49
C GLN A 62 -19.47 -8.99 -9.21
N TYR A 63 -18.41 -9.76 -8.96
CA TYR A 63 -17.52 -9.57 -7.82
C TYR A 63 -16.72 -8.28 -7.97
N ALA A 64 -16.24 -7.96 -9.17
CA ALA A 64 -15.53 -6.72 -9.43
C ALA A 64 -16.39 -5.49 -9.13
N GLU A 65 -17.65 -5.47 -9.58
CA GLU A 65 -18.57 -4.35 -9.33
C GLU A 65 -18.92 -4.23 -7.85
N LYS A 66 -19.18 -5.37 -7.18
CA LYS A 66 -19.40 -5.38 -5.73
C LYS A 66 -18.20 -4.80 -4.97
N TYR A 67 -16.99 -5.20 -5.33
CA TYR A 67 -15.76 -4.70 -4.71
C TYR A 67 -15.59 -3.19 -4.92
N LYS A 68 -15.82 -2.71 -6.14
CA LYS A 68 -15.78 -1.28 -6.47
C LYS A 68 -16.75 -0.48 -5.61
N ARG A 69 -17.99 -0.95 -5.46
CA ARG A 69 -19.02 -0.26 -4.68
C ARG A 69 -18.72 -0.29 -3.17
N ASP A 70 -18.47 -1.47 -2.63
CA ASP A 70 -18.44 -1.66 -1.17
C ASP A 70 -17.08 -1.29 -0.53
N LYS A 71 -15.98 -1.50 -1.26
CA LYS A 71 -14.62 -1.30 -0.75
C LYS A 71 -13.98 -0.04 -1.30
N LEU A 72 -14.03 0.16 -2.62
CA LEU A 72 -13.33 1.29 -3.24
C LEU A 72 -14.00 2.63 -2.95
N MET A 73 -15.34 2.71 -3.02
CA MET A 73 -16.05 3.96 -2.70
C MET A 73 -16.02 4.27 -1.20
N ARG A 74 -16.07 3.26 -0.34
CA ARG A 74 -15.93 3.46 1.11
C ARG A 74 -14.59 4.09 1.49
N LEU A 75 -13.49 3.58 0.92
CA LEU A 75 -12.15 4.14 1.12
C LEU A 75 -12.06 5.61 0.67
N LYS A 76 -12.74 5.99 -0.42
CA LYS A 76 -12.78 7.40 -0.88
C LYS A 76 -13.48 8.32 0.11
N HIS A 77 -14.52 7.85 0.79
CA HIS A 77 -15.23 8.65 1.79
C HIS A 77 -14.39 8.83 3.06
N GLU A 78 -13.83 7.74 3.59
CA GLU A 78 -12.94 7.79 4.77
C GLU A 78 -11.69 8.64 4.54
N SER A 79 -11.17 8.69 3.30
CA SER A 79 -10.03 9.56 2.96
C SER A 79 -10.40 11.05 2.98
N LYS A 80 -11.59 11.40 2.47
CA LYS A 80 -12.09 12.79 2.46
C LYS A 80 -12.37 13.31 3.86
N GLU A 81 -12.89 12.46 4.75
CA GLU A 81 -13.14 12.84 6.15
C GLU A 81 -11.84 13.19 6.89
N LYS A 82 -10.78 12.41 6.66
CA LYS A 82 -9.46 12.65 7.27
C LYS A 82 -8.76 13.90 6.73
N GLU A 83 -8.94 14.19 5.44
CA GLU A 83 -8.39 15.39 4.80
C GLU A 83 -9.06 16.67 5.32
N ASN A 84 -10.35 16.60 5.69
CA ASN A 84 -11.11 17.74 6.19
C ASN A 84 -10.97 17.99 7.71
N THR A 85 -10.18 17.17 8.40
CA THR A 85 -9.89 17.28 9.85
C THR A 85 -8.53 17.90 10.17
N TYR A 86 -7.82 18.43 9.17
CA TYR A 86 -6.52 19.11 9.31
C TYR A 86 -6.57 20.56 8.83
#